data_AF-M6WGI5-F1
#
_entry.id   AF-M6WGI5-F1
#
_cell.length_a   1.000
_cell.length_b   1.000
_cell.length_c   1.000
_cell.angle_alpha   90.00
_cell.angle_beta   90.00
_cell.angle_gamma   90.00
#
_symmetry.space_group_name_H-M   'P 1'
#
loop_
_entity.id
_entity.type
_entity.pdbx_description
1 polymer ?
#
loop_
_entity_poly.entity_id
_entity_poly.type
_entity_poly.pdbx_seq_one_letter_code
_entity_poly.pdbx_strand_id
1 'polypeptide(L)'
;MFYLLLILLGLISLKDLEVNLLPDMEFPRLTVITNFQNAAPEEVENLITKPLTEAVGTVKGIEKISSESMEGVSFVTLQFGWGTKIDYSAMEVREKIDLIRGVLPEDAGKPIVAKFDPSQSPIQEIVFFRWINPEHTNSEVLSKGKLKVTWIVWTALRSRKFPEVLKKKF
;
A
#
# COMPACT_ATOMS: atom_id res chain seq x y z
N MET A 1 -17.82 -43.61 -30.13
CA MET A 1 -17.10 -43.93 -28.88
C MET A 1 -15.95 -42.97 -28.58
N PHE A 2 -15.00 -42.74 -29.50
CA PHE A 2 -13.84 -41.86 -29.26
C PHE A 2 -14.22 -40.43 -28.82
N TYR A 3 -15.19 -39.80 -29.48
CA TYR A 3 -15.66 -38.45 -29.14
C TYR A 3 -16.30 -38.37 -27.74
N LEU A 4 -17.00 -39.42 -27.31
CA LEU A 4 -17.56 -39.51 -25.96
C LEU A 4 -16.46 -39.56 -24.90
N LEU A 5 -15.36 -40.24 -25.21
CA LEU A 5 -14.20 -40.34 -24.33
C LEU A 5 -13.49 -38.98 -24.19
N LEU A 6 -13.35 -38.22 -25.28
CA LEU A 6 -12.82 -36.85 -25.27
C LEU A 6 -13.67 -35.88 -24.46
N ILE A 7 -15.00 -35.95 -24.59
CA ILE A 7 -15.93 -35.09 -23.83
C ILE A 7 -15.84 -35.39 -22.34
N LEU A 8 -15.77 -36.67 -21.98
CA LEU A 8 -15.70 -37.11 -20.58
C LEU A 8 -14.37 -36.71 -19.94
N LEU A 9 -13.27 -36.83 -20.68
CA LEU A 9 -11.95 -36.35 -20.26
C LEU A 9 -11.90 -34.83 -20.13
N GLY A 10 -12.54 -34.10 -21.05
CA GLY A 10 -12.67 -32.64 -20.98
C GLY A 10 -13.46 -32.17 -19.77
N LEU A 11 -14.54 -32.86 -19.40
CA LEU A 11 -15.35 -32.53 -18.21
C LEU A 11 -14.59 -32.76 -16.90
N ILE A 12 -13.77 -33.81 -16.83
CA ILE A 12 -12.92 -34.09 -15.66
C ILE A 12 -11.81 -33.02 -15.58
N SER A 13 -11.10 -32.76 -16.68
CA SER A 13 -10.03 -31.77 -16.73
C SER A 13 -10.50 -30.35 -16.42
N LEU A 14 -11.75 -30.01 -16.74
CA LEU A 14 -12.30 -28.69 -16.45
C LEU A 14 -12.60 -28.51 -14.94
N LYS A 15 -12.92 -29.58 -14.23
CA LYS A 15 -13.14 -29.55 -12.77
C LYS A 15 -11.86 -29.44 -11.96
N ASP A 16 -10.80 -30.09 -12.43
CA ASP A 16 -9.50 -30.12 -11.74
C ASP A 16 -8.58 -28.95 -12.10
N LEU A 17 -9.03 -28.04 -12.97
CA LEU A 17 -8.25 -26.87 -13.34
C LEU A 17 -8.23 -25.85 -12.19
N GLU A 18 -7.12 -25.77 -11.47
CA GLU A 18 -6.88 -24.74 -10.48
C GLU A 18 -6.84 -23.37 -11.17
N VAL A 19 -7.89 -22.57 -10.93
CA VAL A 19 -7.95 -21.19 -11.41
C VAL A 19 -7.15 -20.34 -10.43
N ASN A 20 -5.87 -20.14 -10.73
CA ASN A 20 -5.06 -19.18 -10.00
C ASN A 20 -5.20 -17.79 -10.63
N LEU A 21 -5.72 -16.83 -9.85
CA LEU A 21 -5.88 -15.43 -10.30
C LEU A 21 -4.53 -14.71 -10.42
N LEU A 22 -3.51 -15.20 -9.70
CA LEU A 22 -2.17 -14.65 -9.66
C LEU A 22 -1.18 -15.84 -9.76
N PRO A 23 -0.65 -16.18 -10.94
CA PRO A 23 0.40 -17.19 -11.02
C PRO A 23 1.56 -16.77 -10.12
N ASP A 24 2.31 -17.75 -9.58
CA ASP A 24 3.42 -17.51 -8.65
C ASP A 24 4.50 -16.63 -9.31
N MET A 25 4.32 -15.32 -9.16
CA MET A 25 5.12 -14.27 -9.76
C MET A 25 5.69 -13.46 -8.60
N GLU A 26 6.98 -13.64 -8.33
CA GLU A 26 7.69 -12.79 -7.39
C GLU A 26 7.84 -11.40 -8.01
N PHE A 27 7.00 -10.46 -7.57
CA PHE A 27 7.11 -9.08 -8.03
C PHE A 27 8.43 -8.49 -7.50
N PRO A 28 9.34 -8.04 -8.37
CA PRO A 28 10.67 -7.63 -7.97
C PRO A 28 10.68 -6.22 -7.35
N ARG A 29 10.02 -6.06 -6.20
CA ARG A 29 9.81 -4.77 -5.53
C ARG A 29 10.08 -4.86 -4.03
N LEU A 30 10.90 -3.94 -3.54
CA LEU A 30 11.18 -3.74 -2.12
C LEU A 30 10.76 -2.34 -1.72
N THR A 31 10.24 -2.21 -0.51
CA THR A 31 9.90 -0.91 0.08
C THR A 31 10.63 -0.77 1.40
N VAL A 32 11.36 0.33 1.54
CA VAL A 32 12.01 0.74 2.78
C VAL A 32 11.14 1.81 3.41
N ILE A 33 10.73 1.57 4.65
CA ILE A 33 9.89 2.48 5.43
C ILE A 33 10.72 2.98 6.60
N THR A 34 10.83 4.30 6.73
CA THR A 34 11.55 4.92 7.85
C THR A 34 10.66 5.93 8.52
N ASN A 35 10.47 5.79 9.83
CA ASN A 35 9.64 6.71 10.61
C ASN A 35 10.52 7.78 11.23
N PHE A 36 10.15 9.05 11.08
CA PHE A 36 10.84 10.18 11.71
C PHE A 36 9.79 11.16 12.26
N GLN A 37 9.40 10.95 13.52
CA GLN A 37 8.25 11.61 14.12
C GLN A 37 8.45 13.12 14.26
N ASN A 38 7.36 13.88 14.11
CA ASN A 38 7.32 15.34 14.29
C ASN A 38 8.23 16.14 13.32
N ALA A 39 8.61 15.54 12.20
CA ALA A 39 9.41 16.20 11.18
C ALA A 39 8.56 16.64 9.99
N ALA A 40 8.85 17.83 9.45
CA ALA A 40 8.21 18.32 8.24
C ALA A 40 8.61 17.47 7.01
N PRO A 41 7.75 17.35 5.98
CA PRO A 41 8.07 16.55 4.79
C PRO A 41 9.40 16.92 4.11
N GLU A 42 9.76 18.21 4.07
CA GLU A 42 11.02 18.70 3.49
C GLU A 42 12.24 18.27 4.32
N GLU A 43 12.10 18.23 5.64
CA GLU A 43 13.15 17.78 6.55
C GLU A 43 13.34 16.26 6.46
N VAL A 44 12.25 15.50 6.41
CA VAL A 44 12.27 14.05 6.14
C VAL A 44 12.96 13.77 4.81
N GLU A 45 12.66 14.54 3.76
CA GLU A 45 13.29 14.35 2.46
C GLU A 45 14.81 14.54 2.52
N ASN A 46 15.25 15.65 3.14
CA ASN A 46 16.66 16.01 3.15
C ASN A 46 17.50 15.15 4.12
N LEU A 47 16.96 14.83 5.29
CA LEU A 47 17.71 14.13 6.35
C LEU A 47 17.59 12.61 6.26
N ILE A 48 16.50 12.08 5.70
CA ILE A 48 16.23 10.64 5.64
C ILE A 48 16.20 10.16 4.19
N THR A 49 15.28 10.67 3.38
CA THR A 49 14.99 10.10 2.06
C THR A 49 16.17 10.21 1.09
N LYS A 50 16.84 11.36 1.01
CA LYS A 50 18.00 11.58 0.14
C LYS A 50 19.19 10.69 0.49
N PRO A 51 19.74 10.71 1.73
CA PRO A 51 20.87 9.85 2.06
C PRO A 51 20.52 8.36 1.96
N LEU A 52 19.27 7.98 2.27
CA LEU A 52 18.79 6.62 2.10
C LEU A 52 18.79 6.20 0.63
N THR A 53 18.25 7.04 -0.26
CA THR A 53 18.16 6.78 -1.70
C THR A 53 19.55 6.69 -2.35
N GLU A 54 20.48 7.55 -1.95
CA GLU A 54 21.86 7.52 -2.44
C GLU A 54 22.59 6.23 -2.03
N ALA A 55 22.41 5.78 -0.79
CA ALA A 55 23.03 4.55 -0.30
C ALA A 55 22.49 3.30 -0.99
N VAL A 56 21.17 3.17 -1.06
CA VAL A 56 20.51 2.01 -1.69
C VAL A 56 20.66 2.01 -3.20
N GLY A 57 20.89 3.17 -3.83
CA GLY A 57 21.15 3.27 -5.27
C GLY A 57 22.43 2.58 -5.74
N THR A 58 23.31 2.19 -4.81
CA THR A 58 24.52 1.40 -5.12
C THR A 58 24.27 -0.10 -5.25
N VAL A 59 23.07 -0.58 -4.89
CA VAL A 59 22.69 -2.00 -4.96
C VAL A 59 22.48 -2.40 -6.42
N LYS A 60 22.99 -3.58 -6.78
CA LYS A 60 22.91 -4.08 -8.16
C LYS A 60 21.50 -4.58 -8.50
N GLY A 61 21.10 -4.41 -9.76
CA GLY A 61 19.85 -4.95 -10.30
C GLY A 61 18.62 -4.07 -10.07
N ILE A 62 18.79 -2.87 -9.49
CA ILE A 62 17.73 -1.85 -9.42
C ILE A 62 17.52 -1.24 -10.81
N GLU A 63 16.29 -1.28 -11.30
CA GLU A 63 15.87 -0.59 -12.53
C GLU A 63 15.30 0.80 -12.25
N LYS A 64 14.57 0.95 -11.14
CA LYS A 64 13.92 2.20 -10.78
C LYS A 64 13.86 2.39 -9.27
N ILE A 65 14.11 3.62 -8.83
CA ILE A 65 13.93 4.05 -7.45
C ILE A 65 12.86 5.13 -7.44
N SER A 66 11.91 5.01 -6.52
CA SER A 66 10.88 6.00 -6.27
C SER A 66 10.85 6.29 -4.78
N SER A 67 10.73 7.56 -4.40
CA SER A 67 10.68 7.96 -3.00
C SER A 67 9.55 8.94 -2.76
N GLU A 68 8.84 8.77 -1.66
CA GLU A 68 7.76 9.63 -1.21
C GLU A 68 8.01 10.00 0.26
N SER A 69 8.15 11.29 0.52
CA SER A 69 8.34 11.84 1.87
C SER A 69 7.04 12.44 2.35
N MET A 70 6.54 11.98 3.48
CA MET A 70 5.36 12.53 4.14
C MET A 70 5.76 13.03 5.54
N GLU A 71 4.89 13.78 6.18
CA GLU A 71 5.10 14.17 7.58
C GLU A 71 5.24 12.91 8.44
N GLY A 72 6.31 12.83 9.22
CA GLY A 72 6.52 11.70 10.12
C GLY A 72 7.10 10.42 9.49
N VAL A 73 7.13 10.28 8.16
CA VAL A 73 7.47 9.02 7.49
C VAL A 73 8.05 9.19 6.08
N SER A 74 9.03 8.35 5.75
CA SER A 74 9.62 8.23 4.42
C SER A 74 9.36 6.85 3.83
N PHE A 75 8.91 6.82 2.57
CA PHE A 75 8.72 5.62 1.77
C PHE A 75 9.73 5.63 0.62
N VAL A 76 10.62 4.63 0.56
CA VAL A 76 11.54 4.44 -0.57
C VAL A 76 11.25 3.09 -1.20
N THR A 77 10.76 3.11 -2.44
CA THR A 77 10.44 1.92 -3.22
C THR A 77 11.52 1.65 -4.25
N LEU A 78 12.10 0.46 -4.19
CA LEU A 78 13.11 -0.07 -5.09
C LEU A 78 12.46 -1.11 -6.00
N GLN A 79 12.54 -0.86 -7.30
CA GLN A 79 12.09 -1.79 -8.33
C GLN A 79 13.31 -2.43 -8.98
N PHE A 80 13.36 -3.76 -8.96
CA PHE A 80 14.40 -4.57 -9.55
C PHE A 80 13.94 -5.14 -10.88
N GLY A 81 14.91 -5.58 -11.69
CA GLY A 81 14.61 -6.30 -12.92
C GLY A 81 14.03 -7.69 -12.67
N TRP A 82 13.28 -8.18 -13.65
CA TRP A 82 12.72 -9.54 -13.62
C TRP A 82 13.80 -10.61 -13.51
N GLY A 83 13.54 -11.67 -12.75
CA GLY A 83 14.51 -12.74 -12.49
C GLY A 83 15.54 -12.44 -11.39
N THR A 84 15.49 -11.25 -10.79
CA THR A 84 16.30 -10.92 -9.60
C THR A 84 15.79 -11.66 -8.37
N LYS A 85 16.68 -12.31 -7.62
CA LYS A 85 16.32 -12.96 -6.36
C LYS A 85 16.15 -11.91 -5.25
N ILE A 86 14.90 -11.58 -4.96
CA ILE A 86 14.54 -10.48 -4.04
C ILE A 86 15.02 -10.73 -2.60
N ASP A 87 15.16 -11.99 -2.18
CA ASP A 87 15.74 -12.32 -0.89
C ASP A 87 17.16 -11.80 -0.72
N TYR A 88 18.01 -12.01 -1.73
CA TYR A 88 19.40 -11.55 -1.72
C TYR A 88 19.48 -10.04 -1.82
N SER A 89 18.69 -9.43 -2.71
CA SER A 89 18.63 -7.97 -2.84
C SER A 89 18.13 -7.30 -1.56
N ALA A 90 17.19 -7.90 -0.83
CA ALA A 90 16.72 -7.39 0.45
C ALA A 90 17.81 -7.42 1.52
N MET A 91 18.68 -8.43 1.51
CA MET A 91 19.84 -8.49 2.40
C MET A 91 20.87 -7.41 2.05
N GLU A 92 21.19 -7.25 0.76
CA GLU A 92 22.12 -6.22 0.29
C GLU A 92 21.62 -4.80 0.61
N VAL A 93 20.32 -4.53 0.42
CA VAL A 93 19.70 -3.26 0.81
C VAL A 93 19.83 -3.01 2.31
N ARG A 94 19.56 -4.01 3.16
CA ARG A 94 19.72 -3.87 4.62
C ARG A 94 21.16 -3.57 5.00
N GLU A 95 22.13 -4.24 4.38
CA GLU A 95 23.55 -3.98 4.61
C GLU A 95 23.91 -2.54 4.23
N LYS A 96 23.44 -2.03 3.08
CA LYS A 96 23.66 -0.62 2.68
C LYS A 96 23.04 0.36 3.66
N ILE A 97 21.84 0.08 4.15
CA ILE A 97 21.16 0.90 5.15
C ILE A 97 21.95 0.91 6.47
N ASP A 98 22.44 -0.24 6.90
CA ASP A 98 23.21 -0.35 8.14
C ASP A 98 24.52 0.44 8.07
N LEU A 99 25.17 0.54 6.91
CA LEU A 99 26.37 1.36 6.70
C LEU A 99 26.13 2.87 6.88
N ILE A 100 24.96 3.37 6.45
CA ILE A 100 24.61 4.80 6.57
C ILE A 100 23.86 5.13 7.86
N ARG A 101 23.65 4.15 8.74
CA ARG A 101 22.90 4.34 9.98
C ARG A 101 23.50 5.41 10.90
N GLY A 102 24.82 5.62 10.83
CA GLY A 102 25.49 6.70 11.57
C GLY A 102 25.34 8.10 10.96
N VAL A 103 24.83 8.20 9.72
CA VAL A 103 24.54 9.48 9.04
C VAL A 103 23.10 9.91 9.31
N LEU A 104 22.20 8.95 9.59
CA LEU A 104 20.82 9.22 9.94
C LEU A 104 20.74 9.84 11.36
N PRO A 105 19.82 10.79 11.60
CA PRO A 105 19.58 11.35 12.94
C PRO A 105 19.24 10.25 13.96
N GLU A 106 19.67 10.40 15.21
CA GLU A 106 19.38 9.42 16.28
C GLU A 106 17.88 9.31 16.59
N ASP A 107 17.14 10.39 16.34
CA ASP A 107 15.69 10.46 16.50
C ASP A 107 14.92 9.73 15.38
N ALA A 108 15.61 9.29 14.31
CA ALA A 108 15.00 8.49 13.26
C ALA A 108 14.79 7.05 13.70
N GLY A 109 13.58 6.54 13.48
CA GLY A 109 13.27 5.13 13.66
C GLY A 109 14.11 4.24 12.75
N LYS A 110 14.33 2.99 13.16
CA LYS A 110 15.08 2.02 12.35
C LYS A 110 14.35 1.79 11.01
N PRO A 111 15.04 1.93 9.86
CA PRO A 111 14.42 1.62 8.57
C PRO A 111 14.01 0.15 8.49
N ILE A 112 12.80 -0.10 8.01
CA ILE A 112 12.23 -1.43 7.85
C ILE A 112 12.17 -1.74 6.36
N VAL A 113 12.81 -2.85 5.95
CA VAL A 113 12.75 -3.34 4.57
C VAL A 113 11.63 -4.36 4.45
N ALA A 114 10.54 -3.95 3.81
CA ALA A 114 9.37 -4.75 3.49
C ALA A 114 9.43 -5.25 2.03
N LYS A 115 9.07 -6.52 1.83
CA LYS A 115 8.93 -7.11 0.50
C LYS A 115 7.49 -6.94 0.05
N PHE A 116 7.30 -6.64 -1.24
CA PHE A 116 5.97 -6.61 -1.81
C PHE A 116 5.51 -8.04 -2.11
N ASP A 117 4.48 -8.49 -1.40
CA ASP A 117 3.87 -9.80 -1.61
C ASP A 117 2.36 -9.61 -1.90
N PRO A 118 1.90 -9.88 -3.13
CA PRO A 118 0.49 -9.74 -3.48
C PRO A 118 -0.41 -10.75 -2.77
N SER A 119 0.13 -11.87 -2.27
CA SER A 119 -0.63 -12.87 -1.51
C SER A 119 -1.02 -12.37 -0.11
N GLN A 120 -0.27 -11.41 0.43
CA GLN A 120 -0.56 -10.75 1.70
C GLN A 120 -1.60 -9.64 1.55
N SER A 121 -1.94 -9.25 0.32
CA SER A 121 -3.00 -8.28 0.08
C SER A 121 -4.35 -8.91 0.39
N PRO A 122 -5.18 -8.31 1.25
CA PRO A 122 -6.51 -8.82 1.53
C PRO A 122 -7.33 -8.95 0.24
N ILE A 123 -7.85 -10.15 -0.03
CA ILE A 123 -8.75 -10.40 -1.18
C ILE A 123 -10.16 -9.86 -0.85
N GLN A 124 -10.54 -9.87 0.43
CA GLN A 124 -11.83 -9.42 0.91
C GLN A 124 -11.66 -8.56 2.17
N GLU A 125 -12.26 -7.37 2.16
CA GLU A 125 -12.39 -6.51 3.33
C GLU A 125 -13.88 -6.46 3.73
N ILE A 126 -14.19 -6.82 4.97
CA ILE A 126 -15.55 -6.83 5.50
C ILE A 126 -15.69 -5.66 6.47
N VAL A 127 -16.59 -4.73 6.16
CA VAL A 127 -16.88 -3.56 7.01
C VAL A 127 -18.21 -3.75 7.71
N PHE A 128 -18.20 -3.75 9.04
CA PHE A 128 -19.42 -3.77 9.85
C PHE A 128 -19.92 -2.35 10.10
N PHE A 129 -21.07 -2.01 9.54
CA PHE A 129 -21.80 -0.80 9.91
C PHE A 129 -22.82 -1.14 10.99
N ARG A 130 -22.75 -0.44 12.13
CA ARG A 130 -23.80 -0.48 13.15
C ARG A 130 -24.94 0.42 12.66
N TRP A 131 -26.12 -0.15 12.37
CA TRP A 131 -27.34 0.64 12.28
C TRP A 131 -27.61 1.30 13.64
N ILE A 132 -27.49 2.64 13.71
CA ILE A 132 -27.82 3.40 14.92
C ILE A 132 -29.33 3.58 14.94
N ASN A 133 -30.00 2.96 15.92
CA ASN A 133 -31.43 3.16 16.17
C ASN A 133 -31.68 4.61 16.63
N PRO A 134 -32.45 5.41 15.88
CA PRO A 134 -32.64 6.83 16.17
C PRO A 134 -33.49 7.10 17.40
N GLU A 135 -34.22 6.12 17.95
CA GLU A 135 -35.11 6.30 19.09
C GLU A 135 -34.41 6.52 20.45
N HIS A 136 -33.11 6.20 20.57
CA HIS A 136 -32.33 6.41 21.81
C HIS A 136 -31.26 7.52 21.70
N THR A 137 -31.25 8.28 20.59
CA THR A 137 -30.28 9.36 20.39
C THR A 137 -30.88 10.70 20.83
N ASN A 138 -30.30 11.32 21.87
CA ASN A 138 -30.65 12.66 22.35
C ASN A 138 -30.86 13.62 21.17
N SER A 139 -31.98 14.34 21.21
CA SER A 139 -32.48 15.26 20.16
C SER A 139 -31.46 16.35 19.75
N GLU A 140 -30.46 16.61 20.60
CA GLU A 140 -29.35 17.53 20.36
C GLU A 140 -28.41 17.05 19.23
N VAL A 141 -28.18 15.74 19.12
CA VAL A 141 -27.32 15.14 18.08
C VAL A 141 -28.05 15.10 16.74
N LEU A 142 -29.37 14.93 16.76
CA LEU A 142 -30.20 14.90 15.55
C LEU A 142 -30.36 16.28 14.90
N SER A 143 -30.37 17.37 15.69
CA SER A 143 -30.42 18.74 15.16
C SER A 143 -29.12 19.14 14.44
N LYS A 144 -27.95 18.85 15.04
CA LYS A 144 -26.66 19.23 14.46
C LYS A 144 -26.15 18.27 13.39
N GLY A 145 -26.54 16.99 13.43
CA GLY A 145 -26.06 15.94 12.53
C GLY A 145 -26.90 15.70 11.26
N LYS A 146 -28.24 15.74 11.35
CA LYS A 146 -29.10 15.38 10.19
C LYS A 146 -29.10 16.43 9.08
N LEU A 147 -28.95 17.71 9.40
CA LEU A 147 -28.98 18.78 8.40
C LEU A 147 -27.76 18.75 7.47
N LYS A 148 -26.58 18.34 7.97
CA LYS A 148 -25.35 18.35 7.18
C LYS A 148 -25.27 17.16 6.22
N VAL A 149 -25.61 15.97 6.69
CA VAL A 149 -25.47 14.74 5.88
C VAL A 149 -26.52 14.68 4.77
N THR A 150 -27.77 15.07 5.06
CA THR A 150 -28.85 15.02 4.05
C THR A 150 -28.58 15.98 2.90
N TRP A 151 -28.07 17.18 3.20
CA TRP A 151 -27.74 18.16 2.16
C TRP A 151 -26.52 17.72 1.32
N ILE A 152 -25.47 17.15 1.94
CA ILE A 152 -24.27 16.65 1.23
C ILE A 152 -24.62 15.47 0.33
N VAL A 153 -25.36 14.49 0.84
CA VAL A 153 -25.77 13.30 0.08
C VAL A 153 -26.71 13.68 -1.06
N TRP A 154 -27.66 14.60 -0.84
CA TRP A 154 -28.56 15.06 -1.88
C TRP A 154 -27.87 15.93 -2.94
N THR A 155 -26.84 16.70 -2.56
CA THR A 155 -26.02 17.49 -3.51
C THR A 155 -25.06 16.60 -4.31
N ALA A 156 -24.50 15.55 -3.69
CA ALA A 156 -23.62 14.60 -4.35
C ALA A 156 -24.37 13.64 -5.31
N LEU A 157 -25.62 13.26 -4.99
CA LEU A 157 -26.43 12.44 -5.89
C LEU A 157 -26.91 13.20 -7.12
N ARG A 158 -27.12 14.53 -7.01
CA ARG A 158 -27.65 15.37 -8.10
C ARG A 158 -26.56 15.95 -8.99
N SER A 159 -25.33 16.10 -8.50
CA SER A 159 -24.18 16.58 -9.30
C SER A 159 -23.24 15.42 -9.61
N ARG A 160 -23.14 15.03 -10.88
CA ARG A 160 -22.14 14.07 -11.41
C ARG A 160 -20.69 14.61 -11.35
N LYS A 161 -20.45 15.73 -10.66
CA LYS A 161 -19.13 16.26 -10.30
C LYS A 161 -19.06 16.38 -8.78
N PHE A 162 -18.17 15.58 -8.17
CA PHE A 162 -17.82 15.66 -6.77
C PHE A 162 -17.27 17.07 -6.45
N PRO A 163 -17.81 17.78 -5.44
CA PRO A 163 -17.32 19.10 -5.07
C PRO A 163 -15.97 19.02 -4.34
N GLU A 164 -15.04 19.90 -4.73
CA GLU A 164 -13.66 20.03 -4.20
C GLU A 164 -13.56 20.40 -2.71
N VAL A 165 -14.68 20.54 -2.00
CA VAL A 165 -14.72 21.06 -0.62
C VAL A 165 -14.20 20.04 0.42
N LEU A 166 -13.99 18.78 0.03
CA LEU A 166 -13.37 17.76 0.88
C LEU A 166 -11.83 17.78 0.87
N LYS A 167 -11.18 18.60 0.02
CA LYS A 167 -9.70 18.70 -0.05
C LYS A 167 -9.04 19.54 1.05
N LYS A 168 -9.81 20.17 1.96
CA LYS A 168 -9.26 21.12 2.95
C LYS A 168 -9.41 20.70 4.41
N LYS A 169 -9.72 19.43 4.69
CA LYS A 169 -9.88 18.94 6.06
C LYS A 169 -9.43 17.51 6.33
N PHE A 170 -8.67 16.93 5.40
CA PHE A 170 -7.78 15.81 5.61
C PHE A 170 -6.39 16.25 5.16
#